data_AF-A0A2E0X2L2-F1
#
_entry.id   AF-A0A2E0X2L2-F1
#
_cell.length_a   1.000
_cell.length_b   1.000
_cell.length_c   1.000
_cell.angle_alpha   90.00
_cell.angle_beta   90.00
_cell.angle_gamma   90.00
#
_symmetry.space_group_name_H-M   'P 1'
#
loop_
_entity.id
_entity.type
_entity.pdbx_description
1 polymer ?
#
loop_
_entity_poly.entity_id
_entity_poly.type
_entity_poly.pdbx_seq_one_letter_code
_entity_poly.pdbx_strand_id
1 'polypeptide(L)'
;MIHDVATAPPERFEFELTANGYLRLSRADAQRCFPADTVLAMRQQDSLLLLATRGPAAGGLLLKQRNPLGDRSLLIADALGHEVPVGHFAAEWDESVGGYRVDLSVDLAGHE
;
A
#
# COMPACT_ATOMS: atom_id res chain seq x y z
N MET A 1 -19.91 -15.95 18.91
CA MET A 1 -18.43 -15.88 18.93
C MET A 1 -18.00 -16.24 17.52
N ILE A 2 -17.87 -15.24 16.63
CA ILE A 2 -17.47 -15.49 15.24
C ILE A 2 -15.95 -15.61 15.26
N HIS A 3 -15.44 -16.77 14.87
CA HIS A 3 -14.01 -16.96 14.63
C HIS A 3 -13.58 -15.96 13.56
N ASP A 4 -12.68 -15.06 13.93
CA ASP A 4 -11.89 -14.28 13.00
C ASP A 4 -11.06 -15.29 12.18
N VAL A 5 -11.61 -15.71 11.04
CA VAL A 5 -10.80 -16.41 10.04
C VAL A 5 -9.92 -15.33 9.45
N ALA A 6 -8.74 -15.16 10.06
CA ALA A 6 -7.69 -14.34 9.49
C ALA A 6 -7.40 -14.91 8.09
N THR A 7 -8.05 -14.32 7.08
CA THR A 7 -7.83 -14.68 5.70
C THR A 7 -6.40 -14.24 5.40
N ALA A 8 -5.58 -15.18 4.93
CA ALA A 8 -4.21 -14.86 4.59
C ALA A 8 -4.16 -13.63 3.65
N PRO A 9 -3.20 -12.72 3.85
CA PRO A 9 -3.02 -11.59 2.96
C PRO A 9 -2.89 -12.10 1.51
N PRO A 10 -3.48 -11.43 0.51
CA PRO A 10 -3.30 -11.84 -0.87
C PRO A 10 -1.82 -11.80 -1.25
N GLU A 11 -1.38 -12.72 -2.12
CA GLU A 11 0.02 -12.80 -2.57
C GLU A 11 0.45 -11.54 -3.33
N ARG A 12 -0.49 -10.83 -3.97
CA ARG A 12 -0.23 -9.60 -4.72
C ARG A 12 -1.47 -8.70 -4.78
N PHE A 13 -1.26 -7.39 -4.86
CA PHE A 13 -2.29 -6.41 -5.23
C PHE A 13 -1.70 -5.27 -6.08
N GLU A 14 -2.56 -4.52 -6.76
CA GLU A 14 -2.17 -3.39 -7.61
C GLU A 14 -2.60 -2.04 -7.00
N PHE A 15 -1.83 -1.00 -7.27
CA PHE A 15 -2.11 0.36 -6.81
C PHE A 15 -1.51 1.41 -7.75
N GLU A 16 -1.95 2.64 -7.61
CA GLU A 16 -1.44 3.79 -8.37
C GLU A 16 -0.59 4.68 -7.47
N LEU A 17 0.58 5.08 -7.95
CA LEU A 17 1.34 6.23 -7.44
C LEU A 17 1.08 7.44 -8.33
N THR A 18 0.61 8.53 -7.72
CA THR A 18 0.24 9.75 -8.43
C THR A 18 1.36 10.78 -8.44
N ALA A 19 1.34 11.68 -9.43
CA ALA A 19 2.26 12.83 -9.51
C ALA A 19 2.23 13.74 -8.27
N ASN A 20 1.13 13.75 -7.51
CA ASN A 20 1.00 14.54 -6.28
C ASN A 20 1.49 13.77 -5.04
N GLY A 21 2.18 12.65 -5.21
CA GLY A 21 2.79 11.91 -4.10
C GLY A 21 1.83 11.05 -3.29
N TYR A 22 0.67 10.70 -3.86
CA TYR A 22 -0.28 9.79 -3.23
C TYR A 22 -0.21 8.39 -3.80
N LEU A 23 -0.34 7.41 -2.92
CA LEU A 23 -0.64 6.03 -3.22
C LEU A 23 -2.16 5.83 -3.14
N ARG A 24 -2.74 5.12 -4.12
CA ARG A 24 -4.20 4.92 -4.27
C ARG A 24 -4.52 3.45 -4.50
N LEU A 25 -5.52 2.95 -3.80
CA LEU A 25 -5.91 1.54 -3.81
C LEU A 25 -7.42 1.41 -3.74
N SER A 26 -7.92 0.32 -4.31
CA SER A 26 -9.33 -0.04 -4.24
C SER A 26 -9.75 -0.29 -2.79
N ARG A 27 -11.04 -0.12 -2.50
CA ARG A 27 -11.60 -0.52 -1.19
C ARG A 27 -11.28 -1.98 -0.85
N ALA A 28 -11.38 -2.88 -1.83
CA ALA A 28 -11.23 -4.31 -1.60
C ALA A 28 -9.79 -4.67 -1.19
N ASP A 29 -8.80 -4.12 -1.89
CA ASP A 29 -7.39 -4.35 -1.59
C ASP A 29 -7.00 -3.69 -0.26
N ALA A 30 -7.52 -2.49 0.02
CA ALA A 30 -7.30 -1.84 1.31
C ALA A 30 -7.75 -2.71 2.48
N GLN A 31 -8.96 -3.27 2.39
CA GLN A 31 -9.54 -4.08 3.47
C GLN A 31 -8.84 -5.43 3.64
N ARG A 32 -8.36 -6.03 2.55
CA ARG A 32 -7.67 -7.32 2.57
C ARG A 32 -6.22 -7.21 3.04
N CYS A 33 -5.51 -6.19 2.56
CA CYS A 33 -4.08 -6.02 2.82
C CYS A 33 -3.81 -5.21 4.09
N PHE A 34 -4.66 -4.22 4.40
CA PHE A 34 -4.44 -3.24 5.46
C PHE A 34 -5.73 -2.98 6.27
N PRO A 35 -6.28 -4.00 6.96
CA PRO A 35 -7.59 -3.91 7.62
C PRO A 35 -7.69 -2.85 8.73
N ALA A 36 -6.56 -2.43 9.29
CA ALA A 36 -6.49 -1.37 10.29
C ALA A 36 -6.40 0.05 9.69
N ASP A 37 -6.57 0.20 8.36
CA ASP A 37 -6.42 1.45 7.60
C ASP A 37 -5.11 2.21 7.88
N THR A 38 -4.09 1.51 8.37
CA THR A 38 -2.79 2.09 8.72
C THR A 38 -1.68 1.23 8.15
N VAL A 39 -0.68 1.90 7.56
CA VAL A 39 0.40 1.27 6.79
C VAL A 39 1.73 1.84 7.24
N LEU A 40 2.68 0.97 7.55
CA LEU A 40 4.08 1.38 7.64
C LEU A 40 4.66 1.34 6.22
N ALA A 41 5.17 2.47 5.74
CA ALA A 41 5.79 2.58 4.42
C ALA A 41 7.28 2.93 4.59
N MET A 42 8.16 2.18 3.93
CA MET A 42 9.60 2.40 3.99
C MET A 42 10.22 2.24 2.61
N ARG A 43 11.00 3.23 2.19
CA ARG A 43 11.84 3.10 1.00
C ARG A 43 13.10 2.32 1.32
N GLN A 44 13.42 1.33 0.48
CA GLN A 44 14.67 0.60 0.50
C GLN A 44 15.25 0.57 -0.91
N GLN A 45 16.21 1.46 -1.20
CA GLN A 45 16.81 1.62 -2.54
C GLN A 45 15.73 1.85 -3.63
N ASP A 46 15.60 0.91 -4.56
CA ASP A 46 14.61 0.88 -5.66
C ASP A 46 13.36 0.07 -5.30
N SER A 47 13.14 -0.20 -4.00
CA SER A 47 11.94 -0.87 -3.52
C SER A 47 11.18 -0.03 -2.50
N LEU A 48 9.87 -0.22 -2.45
CA LEU A 48 8.99 0.27 -1.39
C LEU A 48 8.45 -0.93 -0.61
N LEU A 49 8.58 -0.89 0.72
CA LEU A 49 7.98 -1.86 1.62
C LEU A 49 6.71 -1.28 2.24
N LEU A 50 5.63 -2.05 2.21
CA LEU A 50 4.33 -1.71 2.79
C LEU A 50 3.92 -2.79 3.79
N LEU A 51 3.81 -2.44 5.07
CA LEU A 51 3.43 -3.38 6.12
C LEU A 51 2.12 -2.96 6.77
N ALA A 52 1.24 -3.95 6.95
CA ALA A 52 0.05 -3.77 7.77
C ALA A 52 0.45 -3.62 9.23
N THR A 53 -0.14 -2.64 9.91
CA THR A 53 0.07 -2.45 11.34
C THR A 53 -0.88 -3.36 12.13
N ARG A 54 -0.52 -3.69 13.36
CA ARG A 54 -1.39 -4.43 14.29
C ARG A 54 -2.34 -3.50 15.05
N GLY A 55 -2.96 -2.56 14.34
CA GLY A 55 -3.91 -1.59 14.87
C GLY A 55 -3.39 -0.15 14.92
N PRO A 56 -4.30 0.83 15.08
CA PRO A 56 -3.98 2.25 14.91
C PRO A 56 -2.97 2.82 15.93
N ALA A 57 -2.79 2.14 17.07
CA ALA A 57 -1.83 2.51 18.10
C ALA A 57 -0.38 2.09 17.78
N ALA A 58 -0.17 1.25 16.77
CA ALA A 58 1.17 0.79 16.37
C ALA A 58 1.93 1.80 15.50
N GLY A 59 1.34 2.98 15.23
CA GLY A 59 1.91 4.01 14.38
C GLY A 59 1.64 3.77 12.89
N GLY A 60 2.38 4.47 12.02
CA GLY A 60 2.25 4.38 10.56
C GLY A 60 1.39 5.47 9.93
N LEU A 61 1.27 5.40 8.61
CA LEU A 61 0.55 6.37 7.81
C LEU A 61 -0.91 5.93 7.60
N LEU A 62 -1.83 6.89 7.62
CA LEU A 62 -3.27 6.64 7.55
C LEU A 62 -3.77 6.51 6.10
N LEU A 63 -4.46 5.41 5.80
CA LEU A 63 -5.26 5.21 4.60
C LEU A 63 -6.60 5.94 4.73
N LYS A 64 -6.68 7.13 4.14
CA LYS A 64 -7.90 7.94 4.15
C LYS A 64 -8.86 7.45 3.07
N GLN A 65 -10.16 7.48 3.36
CA GLN A 65 -11.17 7.29 2.33
C GLN A 65 -11.10 8.42 1.31
N ARG A 66 -10.94 8.08 0.03
CA ARG A 66 -10.80 9.03 -1.09
C ARG A 66 -12.14 9.38 -1.74
N ASN A 67 -13.09 8.44 -1.76
CA ASN A 67 -14.37 8.59 -2.44
C ASN A 67 -15.50 7.82 -1.74
N PRO A 68 -16.78 8.01 -2.14
CA PRO A 68 -17.92 7.28 -1.56
C PRO A 68 -17.90 5.77 -1.78
N LEU A 69 -17.18 5.27 -2.79
CA LEU A 69 -17.02 3.83 -3.04
C LEU A 69 -16.14 3.16 -1.97
N GLY A 70 -15.36 3.96 -1.23
CA GLY A 70 -14.52 3.51 -0.12
C GLY A 70 -13.07 3.25 -0.51
N ASP A 71 -12.65 3.67 -1.70
CA ASP A 71 -11.24 3.59 -2.11
C ASP A 71 -10.37 4.39 -1.16
N ARG A 72 -9.13 3.93 -0.97
CA ARG A 72 -8.22 4.55 -0.01
C ARG A 72 -7.09 5.29 -0.72
N SER A 73 -6.61 6.32 -0.04
CA SER A 73 -5.44 7.09 -0.44
C SER A 73 -4.53 7.35 0.75
N LEU A 74 -3.23 7.31 0.49
CA LEU A 74 -2.17 7.56 1.44
C LEU A 74 -1.19 8.57 0.84
N LEU A 75 -0.79 9.61 1.59
CA LEU A 75 0.32 10.48 1.20
C LEU A 75 1.63 9.71 1.40
N ILE A 76 2.18 9.15 0.31
CA ILE A 76 3.34 8.26 0.34
C ILE A 76 4.66 9.03 0.15
N ALA A 77 4.59 10.27 -0.36
CA ALA A 77 5.75 11.13 -0.56
C ALA A 77 6.60 11.33 0.71
N ASP A 78 5.98 11.32 1.89
CA ASP A 78 6.69 11.39 3.18
C ASP A 78 7.67 10.21 3.37
N ALA A 79 7.28 9.02 2.91
CA ALA A 79 8.10 7.81 3.00
C ALA A 79 9.09 7.65 1.83
N LEU A 80 8.76 8.18 0.64
CA LEU A 80 9.55 8.02 -0.58
C LEU A 80 10.57 9.14 -0.84
N GLY A 81 10.38 10.32 -0.22
CA GLY A 81 11.20 11.50 -0.47
C GLY A 81 10.67 12.38 -1.62
N HIS A 82 11.53 13.23 -2.18
CA HIS A 82 11.13 14.22 -3.19
C HIS A 82 10.82 13.62 -4.58
N GLU A 83 11.37 12.44 -4.90
CA GLU A 83 11.15 11.77 -6.18
C GLU A 83 10.25 10.55 -5.98
N VAL A 84 8.96 10.75 -6.24
CA VAL A 84 7.95 9.68 -6.22
C VAL A 84 7.74 9.21 -7.66
N PRO A 85 8.03 7.94 -7.98
CA PRO A 85 7.69 7.40 -9.28
C PRO A 85 6.17 7.41 -9.46
N VAL A 86 5.70 7.69 -10.67
CA VAL A 86 4.28 7.86 -11.01
C VAL A 86 3.90 6.74 -11.95
N GLY A 87 2.78 6.07 -11.69
CA GLY A 87 2.35 4.94 -12.50
C GLY A 87 1.54 3.92 -11.71
N HIS A 88 1.25 2.78 -12.35
CA HIS A 88 0.65 1.63 -11.69
C HIS A 88 1.75 0.67 -11.26
N PHE A 89 1.61 0.12 -10.07
CA PHE A 89 2.58 -0.77 -9.46
C PHE A 89 1.87 -1.98 -8.88
N ALA A 90 2.62 -3.07 -8.77
CA ALA A 90 2.20 -4.25 -8.03
C ALA A 90 3.02 -4.38 -6.75
N ALA A 91 2.32 -4.68 -5.66
CA ALA A 91 2.93 -5.07 -4.40
C ALA A 91 2.83 -6.58 -4.25
N GLU A 92 3.94 -7.26 -4.00
CA GLU A 92 4.03 -8.71 -3.85
C GLU A 92 4.39 -9.06 -2.41
N TRP A 93 3.73 -10.07 -1.85
CA TRP A 93 3.96 -10.52 -0.48
C TRP A 93 5.39 -11.08 -0.36
N ASP A 94 6.15 -10.53 0.58
CA ASP A 94 7.50 -10.94 0.92
C ASP A 94 7.50 -11.47 2.37
N GLU A 95 7.58 -12.80 2.49
CA GLU A 95 7.58 -13.49 3.78
C GLU A 95 8.77 -13.09 4.68
N SER A 96 9.89 -12.68 4.08
CA SER A 96 11.12 -12.34 4.84
C SER A 96 10.95 -11.05 5.64
N VAL A 97 10.10 -10.13 5.16
CA VAL A 97 9.80 -8.87 5.83
C VAL A 97 8.40 -8.85 6.46
N GLY A 98 7.57 -9.85 6.16
CA GLY A 98 6.19 -9.95 6.67
C GLY A 98 5.28 -8.83 6.15
N GLY A 99 5.45 -8.46 4.88
CA GLY A 99 4.72 -7.37 4.25
C GLY A 99 4.85 -7.39 2.73
N TYR A 100 4.43 -6.31 2.08
CA TYR A 100 4.47 -6.22 0.63
C TYR A 100 5.70 -5.46 0.15
N ARG A 101 6.40 -6.03 -0.83
CA ARG A 101 7.48 -5.40 -1.56
C ARG A 101 6.97 -4.92 -2.92
N VAL A 102 7.35 -3.71 -3.27
CA VAL A 102 7.09 -3.09 -4.56
C VAL A 102 8.43 -2.78 -5.19
N ASP A 103 8.64 -3.23 -6.41
CA ASP A 103 9.76 -2.76 -7.22
C ASP A 103 9.38 -1.41 -7.85
N LEU A 104 10.17 -0.36 -7.57
CA LEU A 104 9.96 1.00 -8.06
C LEU A 104 10.74 1.28 -9.35
N SER A 105 11.57 0.34 -9.81
CA SER A 105 12.30 0.46 -11.08
C SER A 105 11.43 0.07 -12.28
N VAL A 106 10.38 -0.73 -12.04
CA VAL A 106 9.38 -1.09 -13.03
C VAL A 106 8.25 -0.05 -13.06
N ASP A 107 8.31 0.88 -14.01
CA ASP A 107 7.12 1.60 -14.44
C ASP A 107 6.25 0.64 -15.27
N LEU A 108 5.13 0.17 -14.74
CA LEU A 108 4.10 -0.40 -15.61
C LEU A 108 3.42 0.78 -16.29
N ALA A 109 4.07 1.26 -17.35
CA ALA A 109 3.61 2.33 -18.21
C ALA A 109 2.23 1.98 -18.77
N GLY A 110 1.18 2.45 -18.10
CA GLY A 110 -0.11 2.73 -18.73
C GLY A 110 0.00 4.07 -19.45
N HIS A 111 0.75 4.12 -20.55
CA HIS A 111 0.72 5.23 -21.48
C HIS A 111 -0.31 4.91 -22.57
N GLU A 112 -1.52 5.45 -22.40
CA GLU A 112 -2.47 5.67 -23.50
C GLU A 112 -2.93 7.13 -23.47
#